data_AF-A0A7X7QW64-F1
#
_entry.id   AF-A0A7X7QW64-F1
#
_cell.length_a   1.000
_cell.length_b   1.000
_cell.length_c   1.000
_cell.angle_alpha   90.00
_cell.angle_beta   90.00
_cell.angle_gamma   90.00
#
_symmetry.space_group_name_H-M   'P 1'
#
loop_
_entity.id
_entity.type
_entity.pdbx_description
1 polymer ?
#
loop_
_entity_poly.entity_id
_entity_poly.type
_entity_poly.pdbx_seq_one_letter_code
_entity_poly.pdbx_strand_id
1 'polypeptide(L)'
;MEVSTDMNQLQTYYSNPDNLRTLDFFGMRFMNAFNGEDTSYTKETAIALYKYIENKYGFDSIVSLDPQIQINVTKDMKNEWLKSIGVSNIYDSMYDGLFTGYRFTNKIDYDIGVISSFAEYYIVMQEDEEFLLTSIDNLELFLYQNLMGVAELKERLSISSYYNKLNTDEKIIYLIDESKREGAGYVNPSNGIVHLNAPGFEAAHIHETVHVFFIDYLKQHNTLLTYLQEGLACYLSNTGNNTYSYLINHVNNEPYCKEHIYVTKIYTGGCNGETLKGLYENPQVLEKNFMDYFIDQGGKIESLEDCSLSLYADAQSYALLKTYGDNVEHAKSYSIYESYVTYLVNNYSLDHVIGANIDCESFEEIFGKSHEIMFDEWKEYILSN
;
A
#
# COMPACT_ATOMS: atom_id res chain seq x y z
N MET A 1 -33.18 10.55 16.05
CA MET A 1 -34.05 10.73 14.86
C MET A 1 -34.55 9.36 14.48
N GLU A 2 -35.86 9.18 14.29
CA GLU A 2 -36.37 8.04 13.53
C GLU A 2 -35.87 8.18 12.10
N VAL A 3 -35.17 7.17 11.58
CA VAL A 3 -34.76 7.14 10.17
C VAL A 3 -35.93 6.55 9.38
N SER A 4 -36.70 7.41 8.69
CA SER A 4 -37.73 6.99 7.74
C SER A 4 -37.10 6.76 6.37
N THR A 5 -37.54 5.72 5.65
CA THR A 5 -37.06 5.43 4.28
C THR A 5 -37.92 6.11 3.22
N ASP A 6 -37.36 7.00 2.40
CA ASP A 6 -38.02 7.56 1.20
C ASP A 6 -37.48 6.93 -0.09
N MET A 7 -38.28 6.07 -0.72
CA MET A 7 -37.87 5.34 -1.93
C MET A 7 -37.68 6.24 -3.15
N ASN A 8 -38.41 7.37 -3.26
CA ASN A 8 -38.22 8.32 -4.37
C ASN A 8 -36.92 9.10 -4.18
N GLN A 9 -36.59 9.43 -2.93
CA GLN A 9 -35.33 10.09 -2.60
C GLN A 9 -34.14 9.16 -2.88
N LEU A 10 -34.21 7.89 -2.47
CA LEU A 10 -33.19 6.89 -2.78
C LEU A 10 -33.07 6.64 -4.29
N GLN A 11 -34.17 6.56 -5.03
CA GLN A 11 -34.13 6.46 -6.50
C GLN A 11 -33.37 7.63 -7.12
N THR A 12 -33.68 8.86 -6.68
CA THR A 12 -33.02 10.08 -7.16
C THR A 12 -31.53 10.06 -6.82
N TYR A 13 -31.19 9.68 -5.59
CA TYR A 13 -29.81 9.59 -5.10
C TYR A 13 -28.99 8.60 -5.95
N TYR A 14 -29.47 7.37 -6.14
CA TYR A 14 -28.76 6.33 -6.90
C TYR A 14 -28.84 6.48 -8.42
N SER A 15 -29.59 7.46 -8.92
CA SER A 15 -29.51 7.84 -10.34
C SER A 15 -28.15 8.45 -10.70
N ASN A 16 -27.40 8.95 -9.71
CA ASN A 16 -25.99 9.26 -9.86
C ASN A 16 -25.13 7.99 -9.62
N PRO A 17 -24.33 7.52 -10.60
CA PRO A 17 -23.48 6.35 -10.42
C PRO A 17 -22.45 6.50 -9.29
N ASP A 18 -21.97 7.71 -8.99
CA ASP A 18 -20.98 7.94 -7.93
C ASP A 18 -21.52 7.58 -6.53
N ASN A 19 -22.84 7.61 -6.38
CA ASN A 19 -23.52 7.30 -5.13
C ASN A 19 -23.64 5.80 -4.86
N LEU A 20 -23.41 4.94 -5.86
CA LEU A 20 -23.50 3.48 -5.72
C LEU A 20 -22.53 2.92 -4.67
N ARG A 21 -21.40 3.60 -4.41
CA ARG A 21 -20.41 3.22 -3.38
C ARG A 21 -21.00 3.14 -1.96
N THR A 22 -22.09 3.84 -1.68
CA THR A 22 -22.77 3.75 -0.37
C THR A 22 -23.39 2.37 -0.11
N LEU A 23 -23.58 1.56 -1.16
CA LEU A 23 -24.00 0.17 -1.05
C LEU A 23 -22.89 -0.76 -0.56
N ASP A 24 -21.63 -0.32 -0.46
CA ASP A 24 -20.55 -1.11 0.14
C ASP A 24 -20.75 -1.30 1.65
N PHE A 25 -21.60 -0.47 2.27
CA PHE A 25 -21.85 -0.45 3.72
C PHE A 25 -20.58 -0.43 4.57
N PHE A 26 -19.54 0.23 4.06
CA PHE A 26 -18.34 0.52 4.81
C PHE A 26 -18.67 1.30 6.08
N GLY A 27 -18.19 0.84 7.25
CA GLY A 27 -18.68 1.31 8.54
C GLY A 27 -18.54 2.83 8.77
N MET A 28 -17.49 3.44 8.21
CA MET A 28 -17.28 4.89 8.31
C MET A 28 -18.34 5.72 7.58
N ARG A 29 -19.02 5.15 6.57
CA ARG A 29 -20.14 5.83 5.86
C ARG A 29 -21.36 6.07 6.77
N PHE A 30 -21.43 5.39 7.92
CA PHE A 30 -22.49 5.63 8.91
C PHE A 30 -22.15 6.74 9.93
N MET A 31 -20.95 7.31 9.85
CA MET A 31 -20.45 8.34 10.76
C MET A 31 -20.51 9.73 10.13
N ASN A 32 -21.28 10.64 10.74
CA ASN A 32 -21.51 11.99 10.21
C ASN A 32 -20.24 12.83 10.09
N ALA A 33 -19.25 12.59 10.95
CA ALA A 33 -17.97 13.27 10.89
C ALA A 33 -17.19 13.00 9.59
N PHE A 34 -17.51 11.91 8.89
CA PHE A 34 -16.79 11.45 7.71
C PHE A 34 -17.65 11.51 6.45
N ASN A 35 -18.91 11.09 6.55
CA ASN A 35 -19.79 10.95 5.38
C ASN A 35 -20.75 12.14 5.21
N GLY A 36 -20.72 13.13 6.12
CA GLY A 36 -21.56 14.32 6.04
C GLY A 36 -23.03 14.00 5.78
N GLU A 37 -23.63 14.68 4.80
CA GLU A 37 -25.03 14.50 4.41
C GLU A 37 -25.34 13.07 3.90
N ASP A 38 -24.37 12.40 3.27
CA ASP A 38 -24.49 11.01 2.77
C ASP A 38 -24.71 9.98 3.88
N THR A 39 -24.44 10.35 5.14
CA THR A 39 -24.75 9.52 6.30
C THR A 39 -26.25 9.17 6.38
N SER A 40 -27.11 10.12 6.01
CA SER A 40 -28.56 9.92 5.99
C SER A 40 -28.97 8.87 4.97
N TYR A 41 -28.51 9.04 3.73
CA TYR A 41 -28.71 8.10 2.62
C TYR A 41 -28.16 6.71 2.93
N THR A 42 -27.00 6.62 3.57
CA THR A 42 -26.39 5.35 3.97
C THR A 42 -27.29 4.59 4.95
N LYS A 43 -27.84 5.29 5.96
CA LYS A 43 -28.77 4.70 6.95
C LYS A 43 -30.08 4.29 6.31
N GLU A 44 -30.67 5.15 5.47
CA GLU A 44 -31.92 4.85 4.77
C GLU A 44 -31.75 3.67 3.81
N THR A 45 -30.64 3.61 3.08
CA THR A 45 -30.29 2.49 2.19
C THR A 45 -30.20 1.19 2.97
N ALA A 46 -29.48 1.16 4.10
CA ALA A 46 -29.35 -0.06 4.90
C ALA A 46 -30.71 -0.59 5.35
N ILE A 47 -31.61 0.30 5.79
CA ILE A 47 -32.98 -0.07 6.21
C ILE A 47 -33.82 -0.54 5.01
N ALA A 48 -33.79 0.19 3.91
CA ALA A 48 -34.58 -0.11 2.71
C ALA A 48 -34.16 -1.44 2.07
N LEU A 49 -32.85 -1.68 1.97
CA LEU A 49 -32.30 -2.91 1.42
C LEU A 49 -32.58 -4.10 2.34
N TYR A 50 -32.40 -3.96 3.66
CA TYR A 50 -32.78 -5.00 4.63
C TYR A 50 -34.25 -5.40 4.45
N LYS A 51 -35.16 -4.43 4.43
CA LYS A 51 -36.60 -4.68 4.24
C LYS A 51 -36.89 -5.38 2.91
N TYR A 52 -36.21 -4.99 1.83
CA TYR A 52 -36.38 -5.64 0.54
C TYR A 52 -35.97 -7.12 0.59
N ILE A 53 -34.79 -7.40 1.14
CA ILE A 53 -34.23 -8.75 1.20
C ILE A 53 -35.07 -9.63 2.11
N GLU A 54 -35.44 -9.14 3.29
CA GLU A 54 -36.30 -9.87 4.25
C GLU A 54 -37.64 -10.24 3.61
N ASN A 55 -38.30 -9.30 2.94
CA ASN A 55 -39.61 -9.53 2.31
C ASN A 55 -39.54 -10.50 1.13
N LYS A 56 -38.42 -10.53 0.39
CA LYS A 56 -38.30 -11.30 -0.85
C LYS A 56 -37.67 -12.67 -0.66
N TYR A 57 -36.64 -12.77 0.18
CA TYR A 57 -35.83 -13.97 0.38
C TYR A 57 -35.95 -14.55 1.80
N GLY A 58 -36.62 -13.85 2.72
CA GLY A 58 -36.74 -14.27 4.12
C GLY A 58 -35.52 -13.93 4.98
N PHE A 59 -35.68 -14.03 6.30
CA PHE A 59 -34.64 -13.67 7.28
C PHE A 59 -33.36 -14.52 7.15
N ASP A 60 -33.51 -15.80 6.83
CA ASP A 60 -32.38 -16.74 6.72
C ASP A 60 -31.43 -16.40 5.55
N SER A 61 -31.87 -15.56 4.61
CA SER A 61 -31.01 -15.03 3.54
C SER A 61 -30.13 -13.86 3.99
N ILE A 62 -30.41 -13.29 5.17
CA ILE A 62 -29.68 -12.15 5.73
C ILE A 62 -28.64 -12.62 6.74
N VAL A 63 -28.95 -13.63 7.57
CA VAL A 63 -28.07 -14.11 8.63
C VAL A 63 -27.89 -15.61 8.54
N SER A 64 -26.64 -16.09 8.42
CA SER A 64 -26.30 -17.48 8.75
C SER A 64 -25.90 -17.60 10.23
N LEU A 65 -26.30 -18.69 10.89
CA LEU A 65 -26.10 -18.87 12.34
C LEU A 65 -24.90 -19.74 12.72
N ASP A 66 -24.06 -20.19 11.77
CA ASP A 66 -22.97 -21.12 12.07
C ASP A 66 -21.77 -20.94 11.13
N PRO A 67 -20.53 -20.74 11.62
CA PRO A 67 -20.11 -20.49 13.01
C PRO A 67 -20.11 -19.00 13.40
N GLN A 68 -20.53 -18.09 12.52
CA GLN A 68 -20.61 -16.65 12.77
C GLN A 68 -21.83 -16.04 12.06
N ILE A 69 -22.44 -14.99 12.64
CA ILE A 69 -23.46 -14.18 11.98
C ILE A 69 -22.83 -13.55 10.74
N GLN A 70 -23.14 -14.08 9.56
CA GLN A 70 -22.73 -13.52 8.27
C GLN A 70 -23.90 -12.77 7.63
N ILE A 71 -23.67 -11.52 7.24
CA ILE A 71 -24.62 -10.74 6.45
C ILE A 71 -24.46 -11.16 4.98
N ASN A 72 -25.38 -11.98 4.48
CA ASN A 72 -25.28 -12.62 3.15
C ASN A 72 -25.87 -11.76 2.01
N VAL A 73 -25.70 -10.45 2.07
CA VAL A 73 -26.20 -9.52 1.05
C VAL A 73 -25.26 -9.56 -0.15
N THR A 74 -25.70 -10.11 -1.29
CA THR A 74 -24.88 -10.22 -2.50
C THR A 74 -25.00 -8.99 -3.42
N LYS A 75 -24.04 -8.80 -4.34
CA LYS A 75 -24.15 -7.84 -5.46
C LYS A 75 -25.48 -7.99 -6.23
N ASP A 76 -25.90 -9.22 -6.51
CA ASP A 76 -27.14 -9.49 -7.24
C ASP A 76 -28.35 -8.96 -6.46
N MET A 77 -28.42 -9.20 -5.15
CA MET A 77 -29.51 -8.67 -4.31
C MET A 77 -29.54 -7.15 -4.30
N LYS A 78 -28.37 -6.49 -4.24
CA LYS A 78 -28.25 -5.02 -4.32
C LYS A 78 -28.74 -4.49 -5.67
N ASN A 79 -28.34 -5.12 -6.78
CA ASN A 79 -28.78 -4.76 -8.13
C ASN A 79 -30.28 -5.02 -8.36
N GLU A 80 -30.81 -6.13 -7.84
CA GLU A 80 -32.25 -6.41 -7.88
C GLU A 80 -33.07 -5.39 -7.07
N TRP A 81 -32.53 -4.92 -5.95
CA TRP A 81 -33.12 -3.84 -5.17
C TRP A 81 -33.06 -2.50 -5.90
N LEU A 82 -31.91 -2.09 -6.47
CA LEU A 82 -31.78 -0.87 -7.28
C LEU A 82 -32.81 -0.84 -8.42
N LYS A 83 -32.95 -1.96 -9.13
CA LYS A 83 -33.97 -2.11 -10.17
C LYS A 83 -35.39 -1.97 -9.63
N SER A 84 -35.67 -2.49 -8.43
CA SER A 84 -36.99 -2.40 -7.80
C SER A 84 -37.39 -0.97 -7.43
N ILE A 85 -36.43 -0.08 -7.19
CA ILE A 85 -36.65 1.34 -6.94
C ILE A 85 -36.54 2.19 -8.22
N GLY A 86 -36.39 1.56 -9.39
CA GLY A 86 -36.36 2.24 -10.68
C GLY A 86 -35.02 2.89 -11.02
N VAL A 87 -33.91 2.42 -10.44
CA VAL A 87 -32.54 2.82 -10.79
C VAL A 87 -32.01 1.90 -11.90
N SER A 88 -31.40 2.48 -12.94
CA SER A 88 -30.82 1.75 -14.07
C SER A 88 -29.31 1.49 -13.93
N ASN A 89 -28.63 2.23 -13.05
CA ASN A 89 -27.20 2.04 -12.81
C ASN A 89 -26.96 0.66 -12.15
N ILE A 90 -25.82 0.05 -12.47
CA ILE A 90 -25.44 -1.27 -11.97
C ILE A 90 -24.36 -1.09 -10.91
N TYR A 91 -24.61 -1.63 -9.72
CA TYR A 91 -23.62 -1.74 -8.66
C TYR A 91 -22.63 -2.87 -8.97
N ASP A 92 -21.36 -2.52 -9.09
CA ASP A 92 -20.25 -3.46 -9.26
C ASP A 92 -18.99 -2.96 -8.52
N SER A 93 -19.11 -2.70 -7.22
CA SER A 93 -17.96 -2.30 -6.42
C SER A 93 -16.97 -3.45 -6.25
N MET A 94 -15.68 -3.16 -6.36
CA MET A 94 -14.60 -4.09 -6.04
C MET A 94 -14.43 -4.31 -4.53
N TYR A 95 -15.03 -3.45 -3.70
CA TYR A 95 -14.97 -3.54 -2.23
C TYR A 95 -16.13 -4.33 -1.62
N ASP A 96 -17.07 -4.83 -2.43
CA ASP A 96 -18.24 -5.56 -1.94
C ASP A 96 -17.84 -6.75 -1.06
N GLY A 97 -18.34 -6.76 0.17
CA GLY A 97 -18.05 -7.80 1.15
C GLY A 97 -16.62 -7.82 1.69
N LEU A 98 -15.70 -7.01 1.17
CA LEU A 98 -14.28 -7.10 1.49
C LEU A 98 -13.97 -6.68 2.94
N PHE A 99 -14.64 -5.65 3.43
CA PHE A 99 -14.49 -5.15 4.80
C PHE A 99 -15.48 -5.82 5.78
N THR A 100 -16.10 -6.93 5.39
CA THR A 100 -17.01 -7.67 6.28
C THR A 100 -16.27 -8.11 7.54
N GLY A 101 -16.88 -7.85 8.70
CA GLY A 101 -16.30 -8.18 10.00
C GLY A 101 -15.32 -7.13 10.55
N TYR A 102 -15.00 -6.08 9.79
CA TYR A 102 -14.23 -4.95 10.31
C TYR A 102 -15.05 -4.21 11.37
N ARG A 103 -14.37 -3.77 12.42
CA ARG A 103 -14.98 -2.95 13.48
C ARG A 103 -14.37 -1.56 13.45
N PHE A 104 -15.23 -0.55 13.50
CA PHE A 104 -14.86 0.85 13.51
C PHE A 104 -15.15 1.44 14.90
N THR A 105 -14.22 2.22 15.44
CA THR A 105 -14.32 2.85 16.75
C THR A 105 -13.71 4.24 16.74
N ASN A 106 -14.21 5.12 17.59
CA ASN A 106 -13.55 6.37 17.97
C ASN A 106 -13.01 6.19 19.40
N LYS A 107 -11.68 6.14 19.58
CA LYS A 107 -11.08 6.13 20.92
C LYS A 107 -10.62 7.54 21.27
N ILE A 108 -10.38 7.82 22.56
CA ILE A 108 -10.07 9.18 23.02
C ILE A 108 -8.74 9.71 22.42
N ASP A 109 -7.81 8.81 22.07
CA ASP A 109 -6.46 9.17 21.63
C ASP A 109 -6.24 9.12 20.10
N TYR A 110 -7.25 8.69 19.32
CA TYR A 110 -7.18 8.61 17.85
C TYR A 110 -8.57 8.83 17.24
N ASP A 111 -8.63 9.52 16.11
CA ASP A 111 -9.90 9.87 15.47
C ASP A 111 -10.60 8.66 14.83
N ILE A 112 -9.83 7.72 14.30
CA ILE A 112 -10.33 6.48 13.71
C ILE A 112 -9.56 5.28 14.27
N GLY A 113 -10.31 4.30 14.76
CA GLY A 113 -9.83 2.94 15.00
C GLY A 113 -10.52 1.96 14.05
N VAL A 114 -9.75 1.22 13.26
CA VAL A 114 -10.24 0.13 12.40
C VAL A 114 -9.63 -1.18 12.88
N ILE A 115 -10.45 -2.18 13.14
CA ILE A 115 -10.01 -3.47 13.70
C ILE A 115 -10.49 -4.57 12.76
N SER A 116 -9.56 -5.34 12.19
CA SER A 116 -9.82 -6.52 11.37
C SER A 116 -9.23 -7.78 12.02
N SER A 117 -9.31 -8.92 11.32
CA SER A 117 -8.69 -10.18 11.73
C SER A 117 -7.17 -10.17 11.64
N PHE A 118 -6.59 -9.41 10.70
CA PHE A 118 -5.14 -9.40 10.45
C PHE A 118 -4.45 -8.09 10.91
N ALA A 119 -5.20 -7.00 11.08
CA ALA A 119 -4.63 -5.71 11.41
C ALA A 119 -5.50 -4.83 12.33
N GLU A 120 -4.83 -3.90 12.99
CA GLU A 120 -5.41 -2.78 13.73
C GLU A 120 -4.83 -1.48 13.20
N TYR A 121 -5.69 -0.53 12.87
CA TYR A 121 -5.31 0.79 12.39
C TYR A 121 -5.81 1.82 13.38
N TYR A 122 -4.89 2.66 13.87
CA TYR A 122 -5.18 3.79 14.73
C TYR A 122 -4.70 5.05 14.03
N ILE A 123 -5.65 5.87 13.58
CA ILE A 123 -5.41 7.01 12.69
C ILE A 123 -5.71 8.28 13.46
N VAL A 124 -4.70 9.15 13.55
CA VAL A 124 -4.83 10.55 13.95
C VAL A 124 -4.90 11.38 12.68
N MET A 125 -6.04 12.03 12.49
CA MET A 125 -6.30 12.91 11.36
C MET A 125 -5.76 14.31 11.64
N GLN A 126 -5.45 15.05 10.59
CA GLN A 126 -5.26 16.49 10.69
C GLN A 126 -6.58 17.24 10.50
N GLU A 127 -6.75 18.34 11.24
CA GLU A 127 -7.92 19.22 11.10
C GLU A 127 -7.80 20.22 9.93
N ASP A 128 -6.57 20.57 9.49
CA ASP A 128 -6.32 21.84 8.77
C ASP A 128 -5.55 21.75 7.42
N GLU A 129 -5.21 20.58 6.89
CA GLU A 129 -4.59 20.50 5.54
C GLU A 129 -5.20 19.43 4.63
N GLU A 130 -4.86 19.49 3.34
CA GLU A 130 -5.27 18.52 2.31
C GLU A 130 -4.72 17.12 2.65
N PHE A 131 -5.56 16.22 3.17
CA PHE A 131 -5.14 14.86 3.53
C PHE A 131 -5.95 13.76 2.86
N LEU A 132 -5.25 12.64 2.63
CA LEU A 132 -5.76 11.49 1.89
C LEU A 132 -6.75 10.65 2.72
N LEU A 133 -6.48 10.30 3.99
CA LEU A 133 -7.39 9.37 4.71
C LEU A 133 -8.59 10.05 5.40
N THR A 134 -8.67 11.39 5.37
CA THR A 134 -9.87 12.13 5.81
C THR A 134 -11.05 11.95 4.85
N SER A 135 -10.79 11.58 3.60
CA SER A 135 -11.81 11.10 2.67
C SER A 135 -12.10 9.62 2.90
N ILE A 136 -13.39 9.28 2.99
CA ILE A 136 -13.83 7.89 3.11
C ILE A 136 -13.31 7.04 1.96
N ASP A 137 -13.30 7.56 0.73
CA ASP A 137 -12.92 6.76 -0.45
C ASP A 137 -11.44 6.38 -0.42
N ASN A 138 -10.58 7.27 0.08
CA ASN A 138 -9.16 6.96 0.22
C ASN A 138 -8.87 6.10 1.45
N LEU A 139 -9.66 6.22 2.53
CA LEU A 139 -9.58 5.25 3.62
C LEU A 139 -9.95 3.84 3.14
N GLU A 140 -11.00 3.70 2.33
CA GLU A 140 -11.36 2.42 1.70
C GLU A 140 -10.23 1.91 0.79
N LEU A 141 -9.67 2.77 -0.07
CA LEU A 141 -8.55 2.41 -0.94
C LEU A 141 -7.30 1.99 -0.16
N PHE A 142 -6.93 2.72 0.89
CA PHE A 142 -5.78 2.38 1.74
C PHE A 142 -5.97 1.02 2.43
N LEU A 143 -7.15 0.78 3.02
CA LEU A 143 -7.45 -0.50 3.66
C LEU A 143 -7.47 -1.65 2.65
N TYR A 144 -7.95 -1.40 1.42
CA TYR A 144 -7.90 -2.34 0.31
C TYR A 144 -6.45 -2.69 -0.06
N GLN A 145 -5.62 -1.68 -0.32
CA GLN A 145 -4.22 -1.84 -0.69
C GLN A 145 -3.45 -2.58 0.39
N ASN A 146 -3.68 -2.24 1.67
CA ASN A 146 -3.03 -2.91 2.77
C ASN A 146 -3.45 -4.37 2.88
N LEU A 147 -4.75 -4.68 2.78
CA LEU A 147 -5.26 -6.05 2.80
C LEU A 147 -4.67 -6.90 1.67
N MET A 148 -4.74 -6.41 0.43
CA MET A 148 -4.27 -7.14 -0.75
C MET A 148 -2.75 -7.29 -0.75
N GLY A 149 -2.01 -6.23 -0.44
CA GLY A 149 -0.55 -6.26 -0.36
C GLY A 149 -0.04 -7.22 0.72
N VAL A 150 -0.66 -7.22 1.91
CA VAL A 150 -0.32 -8.18 2.97
C VAL A 150 -0.61 -9.62 2.54
N ALA A 151 -1.75 -9.87 1.88
CA ALA A 151 -2.09 -11.21 1.40
C ALA A 151 -1.09 -11.72 0.35
N GLU A 152 -0.72 -10.90 -0.62
CA GLU A 152 0.28 -11.19 -1.65
C GLU A 152 1.66 -11.47 -1.01
N LEU A 153 2.08 -10.66 -0.03
CA LEU A 153 3.33 -10.90 0.70
C LEU A 153 3.33 -12.28 1.38
N LYS A 154 2.22 -12.64 2.05
CA LYS A 154 2.10 -13.95 2.71
C LYS A 154 2.14 -15.10 1.70
N GLU A 155 1.46 -14.96 0.57
CA GLU A 155 1.49 -15.96 -0.51
C GLU A 155 2.91 -16.17 -1.04
N ARG A 156 3.64 -15.08 -1.34
CA ARG A 156 5.02 -15.15 -1.81
C ARG A 156 5.99 -15.73 -0.81
N LEU A 157 5.82 -15.40 0.48
CA LEU A 157 6.69 -15.93 1.52
C LEU A 157 6.37 -17.40 1.83
N SER A 158 5.13 -17.87 1.58
CA SER A 158 4.69 -19.24 1.92
C SER A 158 5.48 -20.36 1.24
N ILE A 159 6.13 -20.07 0.11
CA ILE A 159 6.97 -21.04 -0.61
C ILE A 159 8.41 -21.13 -0.06
N SER A 160 8.80 -20.19 0.81
CA SER A 160 10.14 -20.18 1.41
C SER A 160 10.29 -21.29 2.44
N SER A 161 11.47 -21.91 2.47
CA SER A 161 11.82 -22.90 3.51
C SER A 161 11.87 -22.29 4.92
N TYR A 162 11.95 -20.96 5.00
CA TYR A 162 12.01 -20.18 6.24
C TYR A 162 10.63 -19.66 6.71
N TYR A 163 9.54 -19.89 5.98
CA TYR A 163 8.22 -19.29 6.29
C TYR A 163 7.79 -19.46 7.76
N ASN A 164 7.96 -20.66 8.32
CA ASN A 164 7.60 -20.96 9.71
C ASN A 164 8.45 -20.22 10.77
N LYS A 165 9.49 -19.49 10.35
CA LYS A 165 10.32 -18.66 11.20
C LYS A 165 9.97 -17.17 11.13
N LEU A 166 8.99 -16.80 10.30
CA LEU A 166 8.55 -15.43 10.08
C LEU A 166 7.27 -15.14 10.88
N ASN A 167 7.09 -13.89 11.29
CA ASN A 167 5.91 -13.45 12.06
C ASN A 167 4.71 -13.12 11.15
N THR A 168 4.36 -14.02 10.23
CA THR A 168 3.30 -13.77 9.23
C THR A 168 1.88 -13.91 9.76
N ASP A 169 1.68 -14.64 10.86
CA ASP A 169 0.33 -14.88 11.43
C ASP A 169 -0.06 -13.86 12.50
N GLU A 170 0.89 -13.04 12.94
CA GLU A 170 0.65 -12.03 13.96
C GLU A 170 -0.21 -10.89 13.42
N LYS A 171 -0.99 -10.31 14.34
CA LYS A 171 -1.81 -9.15 14.03
C LYS A 171 -0.93 -7.90 13.92
N ILE A 172 -0.98 -7.21 12.79
CA ILE A 172 -0.17 -6.01 12.55
C ILE A 172 -0.88 -4.79 13.15
N ILE A 173 -0.16 -3.96 13.90
CA ILE A 173 -0.68 -2.72 14.46
C ILE A 173 -0.06 -1.54 13.71
N TYR A 174 -0.89 -0.73 13.07
CA TYR A 174 -0.53 0.51 12.39
C TYR A 174 -0.96 1.72 13.23
N LEU A 175 0.00 2.58 13.56
CA LEU A 175 -0.24 3.92 14.10
C LEU A 175 0.02 4.92 12.98
N ILE A 176 -1.04 5.53 12.47
CA ILE A 176 -0.99 6.48 11.36
C ILE A 176 -1.22 7.86 11.93
N ASP A 177 -0.26 8.75 11.75
CA ASP A 177 -0.34 10.12 12.21
C ASP A 177 -0.19 11.06 11.02
N GLU A 178 -1.32 11.45 10.43
CA GLU A 178 -1.32 12.38 9.30
C GLU A 178 -0.81 13.76 9.75
N SER A 179 -0.85 14.09 11.07
CA SER A 179 -0.39 15.35 11.67
C SER A 179 1.11 15.59 11.61
N LYS A 180 1.89 14.54 11.45
CA LYS A 180 3.34 14.63 11.40
C LYS A 180 3.82 14.71 9.96
N ARG A 181 4.54 15.79 9.64
CA ARG A 181 5.26 15.99 8.38
C ARG A 181 6.73 15.56 8.50
N GLU A 182 6.95 14.36 9.00
CA GLU A 182 8.27 13.77 9.28
C GLU A 182 8.33 12.36 8.64
N GLY A 183 9.50 11.70 8.61
CA GLY A 183 9.76 10.48 7.83
C GLY A 183 8.58 9.51 7.62
N ALA A 184 8.42 9.02 6.39
CA ALA A 184 7.21 8.36 5.88
C ALA A 184 6.72 7.15 6.71
N GLY A 185 7.64 6.36 7.27
CA GLY A 185 7.29 5.24 8.15
C GLY A 185 8.50 4.65 8.87
N TYR A 186 8.22 3.86 9.90
CA TYR A 186 9.19 2.98 10.54
C TYR A 186 8.48 1.88 11.36
N VAL A 187 9.12 0.74 11.55
CA VAL A 187 8.72 -0.26 12.57
C VAL A 187 9.47 -0.05 13.87
N ASN A 188 8.75 -0.08 15.00
CA ASN A 188 9.38 -0.12 16.30
C ASN A 188 9.92 -1.55 16.58
N PRO A 189 11.26 -1.73 16.69
CA PRO A 189 11.89 -3.05 16.80
C PRO A 189 11.60 -3.77 18.13
N SER A 190 10.97 -3.08 19.10
CA SER A 190 10.67 -3.66 20.41
C SER A 190 9.31 -4.34 20.48
N ASN A 191 8.37 -3.96 19.62
CA ASN A 191 6.98 -4.39 19.69
C ASN A 191 6.32 -4.65 18.32
N GLY A 192 7.04 -4.42 17.20
CA GLY A 192 6.52 -4.65 15.85
C GLY A 192 5.41 -3.68 15.44
N ILE A 193 5.21 -2.58 16.16
CA ILE A 193 4.22 -1.56 15.79
C ILE A 193 4.76 -0.76 14.59
N VAL A 194 3.95 -0.67 13.55
CA VAL A 194 4.21 0.12 12.35
C VAL A 194 3.76 1.56 12.62
N HIS A 195 4.67 2.52 12.48
CA HIS A 195 4.38 3.94 12.53
C HIS A 195 4.43 4.52 11.13
N LEU A 196 3.40 5.27 10.76
CA LEU A 196 3.26 5.89 9.44
C LEU A 196 2.94 7.37 9.60
N ASN A 197 3.63 8.23 8.85
CA ASN A 197 3.44 9.68 8.89
C ASN A 197 3.28 10.25 7.49
N ALA A 198 2.73 11.47 7.39
CA ALA A 198 2.65 12.17 6.13
C ALA A 198 3.95 12.94 5.81
N PRO A 199 4.21 13.27 4.53
CA PRO A 199 3.72 12.57 3.35
C PRO A 199 4.43 11.21 3.18
N GLY A 200 3.78 10.23 2.55
CA GLY A 200 4.43 8.99 2.10
C GLY A 200 4.02 7.71 2.82
N PHE A 201 3.07 7.75 3.77
CA PHE A 201 2.58 6.53 4.41
C PHE A 201 1.99 5.51 3.43
N GLU A 202 1.50 6.00 2.29
CA GLU A 202 0.94 5.19 1.20
C GLU A 202 1.96 4.28 0.53
N ALA A 203 3.21 4.75 0.41
CA ALA A 203 4.29 3.92 -0.12
C ALA A 203 4.95 3.09 0.99
N ALA A 204 4.91 3.57 2.23
CA ALA A 204 5.61 2.95 3.34
C ALA A 204 4.87 1.75 3.95
N HIS A 205 3.52 1.68 3.92
CA HIS A 205 2.80 0.70 4.73
C HIS A 205 3.15 -0.76 4.45
N ILE A 206 3.33 -1.17 3.18
CA ILE A 206 3.76 -2.53 2.85
C ILE A 206 5.25 -2.74 3.12
N HIS A 207 6.10 -1.75 2.84
CA HIS A 207 7.53 -1.80 3.17
C HIS A 207 7.73 -2.08 4.66
N GLU A 208 7.09 -1.30 5.53
CA GLU A 208 7.17 -1.48 6.98
C GLU A 208 6.53 -2.81 7.43
N THR A 209 5.51 -3.30 6.73
CA THR A 209 4.94 -4.63 7.02
C THR A 209 5.96 -5.75 6.86
N VAL A 210 6.83 -5.66 5.84
CA VAL A 210 7.90 -6.65 5.66
C VAL A 210 8.79 -6.68 6.91
N HIS A 211 9.18 -5.53 7.44
CA HIS A 211 9.96 -5.46 8.68
C HIS A 211 9.27 -6.12 9.87
N VAL A 212 7.95 -6.07 9.97
CA VAL A 212 7.19 -6.81 11.01
C VAL A 212 7.36 -8.32 10.87
N PHE A 213 7.33 -8.87 9.66
CA PHE A 213 7.51 -10.31 9.44
C PHE A 213 8.91 -10.80 9.85
N PHE A 214 9.91 -9.90 9.81
CA PHE A 214 11.30 -10.18 10.20
C PHE A 214 11.69 -9.57 11.55
N ILE A 215 10.72 -9.12 12.37
CA ILE A 215 10.96 -8.32 13.60
C ILE A 215 11.97 -8.94 14.57
N ASP A 216 11.96 -10.27 14.71
CA ASP A 216 12.86 -11.00 15.62
C ASP A 216 14.34 -10.95 15.18
N TYR A 217 14.60 -10.62 13.91
CA TYR A 217 15.92 -10.58 13.30
C TYR A 217 16.46 -9.15 13.16
N LEU A 218 15.66 -8.11 13.46
CA LEU A 218 16.05 -6.70 13.34
C LEU A 218 17.16 -6.25 14.30
N LYS A 219 17.45 -7.01 15.35
CA LYS A 219 18.43 -6.62 16.39
C LYS A 219 19.87 -7.00 16.07
N GLN A 220 20.13 -7.60 14.91
CA GLN A 220 21.49 -7.86 14.47
C GLN A 220 22.20 -6.51 14.22
N HIS A 221 23.43 -6.33 14.71
CA HIS A 221 24.17 -5.07 14.56
C HIS A 221 25.25 -5.23 13.49
N ASN A 222 24.86 -5.20 12.22
CA ASN A 222 25.77 -5.29 11.08
C ASN A 222 25.31 -4.37 9.94
N THR A 223 26.23 -3.71 9.24
CA THR A 223 25.94 -2.87 8.06
C THR A 223 25.33 -3.68 6.92
N LEU A 224 25.75 -4.93 6.73
CA LEU A 224 25.16 -5.86 5.75
C LEU A 224 23.66 -6.06 5.99
N LEU A 225 23.25 -6.09 7.26
CA LEU A 225 21.86 -6.27 7.63
C LEU A 225 20.99 -5.14 7.08
N THR A 226 21.47 -3.90 7.06
CA THR A 226 20.72 -2.78 6.48
C THR A 226 20.47 -2.96 4.99
N TYR A 227 21.47 -3.43 4.22
CA TYR A 227 21.30 -3.70 2.78
C TYR A 227 20.25 -4.80 2.55
N LEU A 228 20.32 -5.88 3.33
CA LEU A 228 19.41 -7.00 3.20
C LEU A 228 17.99 -6.65 3.68
N GLN A 229 17.84 -6.00 4.82
CA GLN A 229 16.53 -5.67 5.39
C GLN A 229 15.79 -4.65 4.55
N GLU A 230 16.40 -3.50 4.29
CA GLU A 230 15.74 -2.45 3.51
C GLU A 230 15.58 -2.88 2.06
N GLY A 231 16.56 -3.59 1.50
CA GLY A 231 16.49 -4.09 0.14
C GLY A 231 15.42 -5.17 -0.04
N LEU A 232 15.28 -6.10 0.92
CA LEU A 232 14.24 -7.12 0.91
C LEU A 232 12.85 -6.50 1.12
N ALA A 233 12.73 -5.51 2.01
CA ALA A 233 11.50 -4.77 2.22
C ALA A 233 11.07 -4.04 0.94
N CYS A 234 11.95 -3.29 0.28
CA CYS A 234 11.67 -2.65 -1.00
C CYS A 234 11.34 -3.66 -2.11
N TYR A 235 12.13 -4.74 -2.23
CA TYR A 235 11.91 -5.78 -3.24
C TYR A 235 10.53 -6.43 -3.07
N LEU A 236 10.19 -6.86 -1.86
CA LEU A 236 8.91 -7.51 -1.59
C LEU A 236 7.74 -6.54 -1.70
N SER A 237 7.88 -5.30 -1.22
CA SER A 237 6.82 -4.30 -1.34
C SER A 237 6.55 -3.94 -2.80
N ASN A 238 7.59 -3.71 -3.60
CA ASN A 238 7.43 -3.27 -5.00
C ASN A 238 7.00 -4.41 -5.91
N THR A 239 7.53 -5.62 -5.71
CA THR A 239 7.11 -6.76 -6.50
C THR A 239 5.72 -7.27 -6.10
N GLY A 240 5.30 -7.10 -4.84
CA GLY A 240 3.96 -7.43 -4.33
C GLY A 240 2.89 -6.37 -4.59
N ASN A 241 3.24 -5.09 -4.71
CA ASN A 241 2.29 -3.99 -4.94
C ASN A 241 2.11 -3.55 -6.40
N ASN A 242 2.78 -4.18 -7.39
CA ASN A 242 2.64 -3.76 -8.79
C ASN A 242 1.20 -3.78 -9.33
N THR A 243 0.24 -4.39 -8.63
CA THR A 243 -1.18 -4.43 -9.00
C THR A 243 -2.05 -3.39 -8.25
N TYR A 244 -1.53 -2.71 -7.22
CA TYR A 244 -2.32 -1.91 -6.26
C TYR A 244 -1.68 -0.57 -5.88
N SER A 245 -0.77 -0.04 -6.69
CA SER A 245 0.29 0.88 -6.28
C SER A 245 -0.05 2.37 -6.18
N TYR A 246 -1.29 2.81 -6.48
CA TYR A 246 -1.57 4.24 -6.65
C TYR A 246 -2.76 4.71 -5.84
N LEU A 247 -2.57 5.79 -5.07
CA LEU A 247 -3.67 6.52 -4.42
C LEU A 247 -4.25 7.56 -5.37
N ILE A 248 -5.49 7.96 -5.15
CA ILE A 248 -6.08 9.08 -5.90
C ILE A 248 -5.74 10.37 -5.15
N ASN A 249 -5.07 11.31 -5.83
CA ASN A 249 -4.90 12.66 -5.34
C ASN A 249 -6.27 13.37 -5.33
N HIS A 250 -6.75 13.76 -4.15
CA HIS A 250 -8.08 14.32 -3.99
C HIS A 250 -8.28 15.73 -4.55
N VAL A 251 -7.20 16.48 -4.76
CA VAL A 251 -7.30 17.86 -5.25
C VAL A 251 -7.68 17.88 -6.73
N ASN A 252 -7.13 16.94 -7.49
CA ASN A 252 -7.28 16.88 -8.95
C ASN A 252 -7.92 15.58 -9.46
N ASN A 253 -8.18 14.62 -8.56
CA ASN A 253 -8.72 13.30 -8.87
C ASN A 253 -7.83 12.48 -9.84
N GLU A 254 -6.50 12.61 -9.72
CA GLU A 254 -5.52 11.91 -10.55
C GLU A 254 -4.78 10.82 -9.75
N PRO A 255 -4.44 9.67 -10.37
CA PRO A 255 -3.59 8.67 -9.74
C PRO A 255 -2.22 9.24 -9.32
N TYR A 256 -1.75 8.85 -8.14
CA TYR A 256 -0.51 9.32 -7.52
C TYR A 256 0.47 8.15 -7.36
N CYS A 257 1.63 8.29 -7.99
CA CYS A 257 2.81 7.46 -7.79
C CYS A 257 4.02 8.38 -7.66
N LYS A 258 4.72 8.33 -6.53
CA LYS A 258 5.86 9.21 -6.28
C LYS A 258 6.95 8.99 -7.34
N GLU A 259 7.31 7.75 -7.62
CA GLU A 259 8.37 7.37 -8.57
C GLU A 259 8.02 7.80 -9.99
N HIS A 260 6.78 7.56 -10.45
CA HIS A 260 6.30 8.01 -11.77
C HIS A 260 6.31 9.55 -11.88
N ILE A 261 5.95 10.26 -10.81
CA ILE A 261 6.03 11.72 -10.76
C ILE A 261 7.49 12.20 -10.91
N TYR A 262 8.44 11.54 -10.25
CA TYR A 262 9.87 11.85 -10.41
C TYR A 262 10.33 11.61 -11.85
N VAL A 263 10.07 10.43 -12.41
CA VAL A 263 10.43 10.09 -13.80
C VAL A 263 9.85 11.12 -14.77
N THR A 264 8.55 11.43 -14.64
CA THR A 264 7.85 12.38 -15.51
C THR A 264 8.44 13.78 -15.40
N LYS A 265 8.71 14.27 -14.18
CA LYS A 265 9.31 15.60 -13.96
C LYS A 265 10.74 15.69 -14.51
N ILE A 266 11.56 14.67 -14.32
CA ILE A 266 12.93 14.63 -14.86
C ILE A 266 12.88 14.66 -16.40
N TYR A 267 12.04 13.83 -17.01
CA TYR A 267 11.89 13.75 -18.46
C TYR A 267 11.36 15.06 -19.08
N THR A 268 10.23 15.56 -18.59
CA THR A 268 9.59 16.78 -19.10
C THR A 268 10.41 18.04 -18.81
N GLY A 269 11.17 18.04 -17.71
CA GLY A 269 12.14 19.08 -17.37
C GLY A 269 13.41 19.05 -18.22
N GLY A 270 13.60 18.01 -19.05
CA GLY A 270 14.77 17.87 -19.91
C GLY A 270 16.07 17.61 -19.13
N CYS A 271 15.98 16.88 -18.01
CA CYS A 271 17.12 16.57 -17.13
C CYS A 271 17.91 17.82 -16.70
N ASN A 272 17.21 18.88 -16.32
CA ASN A 272 17.82 20.18 -16.00
C ASN A 272 18.34 20.29 -14.55
N GLY A 273 18.13 19.28 -13.72
CA GLY A 273 18.56 19.21 -12.33
C GLY A 273 17.58 19.80 -11.32
N GLU A 274 16.45 20.37 -11.74
CA GLU A 274 15.50 21.02 -10.82
C GLU A 274 14.66 20.01 -10.02
N THR A 275 14.45 18.78 -10.52
CA THR A 275 13.63 17.78 -9.82
C THR A 275 14.37 17.23 -8.61
N LEU A 276 15.68 17.00 -8.75
CA LEU A 276 16.55 16.45 -7.70
C LEU A 276 17.34 17.51 -6.92
N LYS A 277 17.04 18.77 -7.15
CA LYS A 277 17.69 19.91 -6.50
C LYS A 277 17.50 19.89 -5.00
N GLY A 278 18.60 20.03 -4.26
CA GLY A 278 18.59 20.04 -2.80
C GLY A 278 18.52 18.66 -2.15
N LEU A 279 18.26 17.60 -2.93
CA LEU A 279 18.35 16.21 -2.49
C LEU A 279 19.75 15.62 -2.77
N TYR A 280 20.36 16.03 -3.88
CA TYR A 280 21.59 15.46 -4.40
C TYR A 280 22.56 16.53 -4.90
N GLU A 281 23.86 16.25 -4.81
CA GLU A 281 24.89 17.06 -5.45
C GLU A 281 24.93 16.77 -6.96
N ASN A 282 25.27 17.75 -7.81
CA ASN A 282 25.26 17.58 -9.27
C ASN A 282 23.95 16.99 -9.84
N PRO A 283 22.76 17.51 -9.45
CA PRO A 283 21.47 16.87 -9.75
C PRO A 283 21.22 16.74 -11.25
N GLN A 284 21.71 17.67 -12.07
CA GLN A 284 21.60 17.61 -13.52
C GLN A 284 22.28 16.37 -14.14
N VAL A 285 23.47 16.01 -13.61
CA VAL A 285 24.22 14.83 -14.11
C VAL A 285 23.52 13.56 -13.67
N LEU A 286 23.03 13.50 -12.43
CA LEU A 286 22.29 12.37 -11.90
C LEU A 286 20.99 12.16 -12.70
N GLU A 287 20.19 13.19 -12.90
CA GLU A 287 18.96 13.15 -13.71
C GLU A 287 19.23 12.62 -15.13
N LYS A 288 20.32 13.07 -15.76
CA LYS A 288 20.71 12.59 -17.08
C LYS A 288 21.08 11.10 -17.07
N ASN A 289 21.95 10.68 -16.15
CA ASN A 289 22.35 9.28 -16.04
C ASN A 289 21.15 8.37 -15.73
N PHE A 290 20.23 8.84 -14.89
CA PHE A 290 18.98 8.15 -14.56
C PHE A 290 18.14 7.93 -15.82
N MET A 291 17.85 9.01 -16.57
CA MET A 291 17.00 8.90 -17.76
C MET A 291 17.66 8.11 -18.89
N ASP A 292 18.98 8.24 -19.07
CA ASP A 292 19.73 7.47 -20.06
C ASP A 292 19.55 5.97 -19.82
N TYR A 293 19.74 5.49 -18.57
CA TYR A 293 19.52 4.09 -18.21
C TYR A 293 18.05 3.69 -18.29
N PHE A 294 17.16 4.48 -17.71
CA PHE A 294 15.73 4.16 -17.64
C PHE A 294 15.13 3.95 -19.05
N ILE A 295 15.47 4.81 -20.01
CA ILE A 295 15.00 4.69 -21.40
C ILE A 295 15.67 3.51 -22.12
N ASP A 296 16.97 3.31 -21.97
CA ASP A 296 17.71 2.25 -22.67
C ASP A 296 17.21 0.85 -22.27
N GLN A 297 16.84 0.68 -21.00
CA GLN A 297 16.25 -0.55 -20.47
C GLN A 297 14.72 -0.67 -20.75
N GLY A 298 14.16 0.17 -21.62
CA GLY A 298 12.78 0.08 -22.08
C GLY A 298 11.74 0.71 -21.15
N GLY A 299 12.16 1.58 -20.24
CA GLY A 299 11.27 2.32 -19.35
C GLY A 299 10.30 3.20 -20.10
N LYS A 300 9.04 3.20 -19.63
CA LYS A 300 7.95 3.99 -20.20
C LYS A 300 7.57 5.12 -19.25
N ILE A 301 7.24 6.27 -19.83
CA ILE A 301 6.99 7.51 -19.07
C ILE A 301 5.51 7.91 -19.14
N GLU A 302 4.81 7.51 -20.20
CA GLU A 302 3.49 8.05 -20.54
C GLU A 302 2.36 7.52 -19.66
N SER A 303 2.42 6.23 -19.26
CA SER A 303 1.39 5.61 -18.43
C SER A 303 1.95 5.26 -17.05
N LEU A 304 1.17 5.62 -16.03
CA LEU A 304 1.41 5.27 -14.64
C LEU A 304 1.42 3.74 -14.45
N GLU A 305 0.50 3.02 -15.11
CA GLU A 305 0.40 1.54 -15.07
C GLU A 305 1.63 0.82 -15.66
N ASP A 306 2.39 1.53 -16.50
CA ASP A 306 3.60 1.01 -17.14
C ASP A 306 4.88 1.36 -16.36
N CYS A 307 4.78 2.05 -15.22
CA CYS A 307 5.92 2.45 -14.41
C CYS A 307 6.46 1.26 -13.61
N SER A 308 7.61 0.72 -14.03
CA SER A 308 8.30 -0.35 -13.30
C SER A 308 9.12 0.22 -12.14
N LEU A 309 8.68 -0.07 -10.90
CA LEU A 309 9.38 0.34 -9.67
C LEU A 309 10.78 -0.30 -9.56
N SER A 310 10.92 -1.56 -9.98
CA SER A 310 12.22 -2.23 -10.02
C SER A 310 13.17 -1.57 -11.03
N LEU A 311 12.66 -1.17 -12.20
CA LEU A 311 13.48 -0.42 -13.17
C LEU A 311 13.85 0.98 -12.66
N TYR A 312 12.94 1.64 -11.94
CA TYR A 312 13.23 2.90 -11.27
C TYR A 312 14.40 2.74 -10.27
N ALA A 313 14.37 1.70 -9.44
CA ALA A 313 15.43 1.41 -8.49
C ALA A 313 16.79 1.14 -9.16
N ASP A 314 16.80 0.38 -10.26
CA ASP A 314 18.00 0.14 -11.04
C ASP A 314 18.53 1.43 -11.70
N ALA A 315 17.65 2.22 -12.34
CA ALA A 315 18.03 3.48 -12.97
C ALA A 315 18.61 4.48 -11.96
N GLN A 316 18.01 4.57 -10.77
CA GLN A 316 18.51 5.41 -9.69
C GLN A 316 19.85 4.91 -9.17
N SER A 317 20.01 3.60 -8.98
CA SER A 317 21.28 3.00 -8.53
C SER A 317 22.41 3.21 -9.54
N TYR A 318 22.13 2.98 -10.83
CA TYR A 318 23.03 3.29 -11.93
C TYR A 318 23.46 4.76 -11.90
N ALA A 319 22.50 5.67 -11.80
CA ALA A 319 22.77 7.09 -11.82
C ALA A 319 23.62 7.54 -10.63
N LEU A 320 23.34 7.02 -9.43
CA LEU A 320 24.12 7.28 -8.23
C LEU A 320 25.56 6.79 -8.38
N LEU A 321 25.76 5.55 -8.83
CA LEU A 321 27.09 4.96 -9.06
C LEU A 321 27.87 5.74 -10.13
N LYS A 322 27.24 6.07 -11.25
CA LYS A 322 27.89 6.78 -12.36
C LYS A 322 28.22 8.24 -12.02
N THR A 323 27.45 8.86 -11.13
CA THR A 323 27.66 10.26 -10.73
C THR A 323 28.67 10.40 -9.60
N TYR A 324 28.70 9.46 -8.65
CA TYR A 324 29.49 9.57 -7.42
C TYR A 324 30.60 8.52 -7.26
N GLY A 325 30.62 7.47 -8.08
CA GLY A 325 31.57 6.37 -7.99
C GLY A 325 31.49 5.66 -6.64
N ASP A 326 32.65 5.33 -6.05
CA ASP A 326 32.73 4.64 -4.75
C ASP A 326 32.20 5.47 -3.56
N ASN A 327 31.96 6.78 -3.73
CA ASN A 327 31.32 7.60 -2.70
C ASN A 327 29.82 7.29 -2.52
N VAL A 328 29.27 6.36 -3.31
CA VAL A 328 27.87 5.96 -3.28
C VAL A 328 27.43 5.46 -1.89
N GLU A 329 28.34 4.93 -1.08
CA GLU A 329 28.05 4.50 0.30
C GLU A 329 27.56 5.65 1.19
N HIS A 330 27.88 6.92 0.85
CA HIS A 330 27.36 8.10 1.53
C HIS A 330 25.93 8.44 1.13
N ALA A 331 25.43 7.91 0.01
CA ALA A 331 24.09 8.20 -0.49
C ALA A 331 22.99 7.33 0.13
N LYS A 332 23.35 6.21 0.80
CA LYS A 332 22.44 5.26 1.50
C LYS A 332 20.99 5.31 1.00
N SER A 333 20.80 4.89 -0.25
CA SER A 333 19.54 5.03 -0.96
C SER A 333 18.79 3.70 -0.97
N TYR A 334 17.50 3.73 -0.66
CA TYR A 334 16.62 2.57 -0.81
C TYR A 334 16.72 1.91 -2.19
N SER A 335 16.92 2.70 -3.25
CA SER A 335 17.10 2.19 -4.60
C SER A 335 18.33 1.29 -4.74
N ILE A 336 19.43 1.61 -4.04
CA ILE A 336 20.64 0.77 -4.03
C ILE A 336 20.36 -0.54 -3.32
N TYR A 337 19.67 -0.49 -2.19
CA TYR A 337 19.33 -1.69 -1.42
C TYR A 337 18.41 -2.61 -2.22
N GLU A 338 17.36 -2.05 -2.83
CA GLU A 338 16.43 -2.79 -3.67
C GLU A 338 17.11 -3.38 -4.91
N SER A 339 17.90 -2.59 -5.64
CA SER A 339 18.60 -3.06 -6.86
C SER A 339 19.58 -4.19 -6.52
N TYR A 340 20.34 -4.04 -5.44
CA TYR A 340 21.26 -5.07 -4.98
C TYR A 340 20.54 -6.36 -4.57
N VAL A 341 19.46 -6.26 -3.77
CA VAL A 341 18.67 -7.43 -3.39
C VAL A 341 18.00 -8.08 -4.60
N THR A 342 17.49 -7.29 -5.55
CA THR A 342 16.91 -7.79 -6.80
C THR A 342 17.95 -8.60 -7.59
N TYR A 343 19.19 -8.11 -7.67
CA TYR A 343 20.30 -8.86 -8.27
C TYR A 343 20.56 -10.19 -7.55
N LEU A 344 20.56 -10.21 -6.21
CA LEU A 344 20.74 -11.45 -5.44
C LEU A 344 19.60 -12.43 -5.68
N VAL A 345 18.35 -11.97 -5.68
CA VAL A 345 17.18 -12.82 -5.94
C VAL A 345 17.25 -13.41 -7.35
N ASN A 346 17.60 -12.62 -8.35
CA ASN A 346 17.66 -13.06 -9.75
C ASN A 346 18.79 -14.05 -10.03
N ASN A 347 19.94 -13.93 -9.34
CA ASN A 347 21.09 -14.81 -9.56
C ASN A 347 21.11 -16.04 -8.64
N TYR A 348 20.43 -15.99 -7.50
CA TYR A 348 20.39 -17.08 -6.52
C TYR A 348 18.96 -17.54 -6.27
N SER A 349 18.22 -16.86 -5.38
CA SER A 349 16.76 -16.97 -5.18
C SER A 349 16.32 -16.10 -4.01
N LEU A 350 15.01 -15.89 -3.88
CA LEU A 350 14.41 -15.26 -2.71
C LEU A 350 14.73 -16.02 -1.40
N ASP A 351 14.75 -17.35 -1.42
CA ASP A 351 15.01 -18.16 -0.23
C ASP A 351 16.43 -17.95 0.32
N HIS A 352 17.42 -17.75 -0.56
CA HIS A 352 18.79 -17.42 -0.14
C HIS A 352 18.87 -16.04 0.53
N VAL A 353 18.19 -15.04 -0.05
CA VAL A 353 18.14 -13.69 0.53
C VAL A 353 17.42 -13.69 1.88
N ILE A 354 16.30 -14.42 2.00
CA ILE A 354 15.58 -14.58 3.28
C ILE A 354 16.48 -15.24 4.32
N GLY A 355 17.20 -16.31 3.97
CA GLY A 355 18.14 -16.97 4.87
C GLY A 355 19.22 -16.02 5.39
N ALA A 356 19.83 -15.24 4.49
CA ALA A 356 20.85 -14.26 4.88
C ALA A 356 20.29 -13.06 5.66
N ASN A 357 19.02 -12.70 5.44
CA ASN A 357 18.34 -11.65 6.21
C ASN A 357 18.02 -12.12 7.65
N ILE A 358 17.73 -13.41 7.82
CA ILE A 358 17.52 -14.05 9.13
C ILE A 358 18.84 -14.18 9.89
N ASP A 359 19.93 -14.56 9.20
CA ASP A 359 21.26 -14.74 9.78
C ASP A 359 22.33 -14.12 8.87
N CYS A 360 22.69 -12.86 9.15
CA CYS A 360 23.64 -12.13 8.31
C CYS A 360 25.07 -12.68 8.38
N GLU A 361 25.42 -13.44 9.43
CA GLU A 361 26.74 -14.07 9.56
C GLU A 361 26.90 -15.25 8.58
N SER A 362 25.79 -15.84 8.14
CA SER A 362 25.76 -16.95 7.18
C SER A 362 25.86 -16.50 5.71
N PHE A 363 26.02 -15.21 5.42
CA PHE A 363 26.00 -14.68 4.05
C PHE A 363 27.01 -15.40 3.13
N GLU A 364 28.27 -15.54 3.56
CA GLU A 364 29.30 -16.19 2.74
C GLU A 364 29.02 -17.68 2.54
N GLU A 365 28.42 -18.35 3.53
CA GLU A 365 28.00 -19.75 3.40
C GLU A 365 26.87 -19.91 2.37
N ILE A 366 25.88 -19.02 2.43
CA ILE A 366 24.70 -19.04 1.55
C ILE A 366 25.09 -18.70 0.10
N PHE A 367 25.87 -17.65 -0.10
CA PHE A 367 26.19 -17.12 -1.43
C PHE A 367 27.53 -17.59 -1.99
N GLY A 368 28.36 -18.26 -1.17
CA GLY A 368 29.69 -18.74 -1.55
C GLY A 368 30.74 -17.64 -1.75
N LYS A 369 30.42 -16.38 -1.40
CA LYS A 369 31.29 -15.19 -1.52
C LYS A 369 31.02 -14.21 -0.40
N SER A 370 32.03 -13.41 -0.04
CA SER A 370 31.82 -12.31 0.90
C SER A 370 30.87 -11.25 0.33
N HIS A 371 30.27 -10.45 1.22
CA HIS A 371 29.38 -9.37 0.83
C HIS A 371 30.07 -8.35 -0.09
N GLU A 372 31.32 -7.99 0.21
CA GLU A 372 32.08 -6.99 -0.54
C GLU A 372 32.28 -7.45 -2.00
N ILE A 373 32.67 -8.70 -2.20
CA ILE A 373 32.85 -9.28 -3.53
C ILE A 373 31.51 -9.28 -4.28
N MET A 374 30.44 -9.68 -3.61
CA MET A 374 29.10 -9.73 -4.22
C MET A 374 28.58 -8.33 -4.58
N PHE A 375 28.87 -7.33 -3.75
CA PHE A 375 28.48 -5.96 -3.99
C PHE A 375 29.27 -5.34 -5.15
N ASP A 376 30.56 -5.64 -5.27
CA ASP A 376 31.39 -5.26 -6.43
C ASP A 376 30.86 -5.90 -7.73
N GLU A 377 30.48 -7.18 -7.71
CA GLU A 377 29.89 -7.87 -8.86
C GLU A 377 28.56 -7.24 -9.29
N TRP A 378 27.71 -6.82 -8.34
CA TRP A 378 26.49 -6.08 -8.64
C TRP A 378 26.79 -4.70 -9.25
N LYS A 379 27.77 -3.96 -8.72
CA LYS A 379 28.19 -2.66 -9.30
C LYS A 379 28.66 -2.82 -10.74
N GLU A 380 29.46 -3.85 -11.02
CA GLU A 380 29.90 -4.15 -12.38
C GLU A 380 28.72 -4.52 -13.29
N TYR A 381 27.81 -5.38 -12.80
CA TYR A 381 26.60 -5.76 -13.52
C TYR A 381 25.77 -4.54 -13.92
N ILE A 382 25.42 -3.68 -12.97
CA ILE A 382 24.52 -2.55 -13.23
C ILE A 382 25.17 -1.48 -14.12
N LEU A 383 26.49 -1.28 -14.02
CA LEU A 383 27.22 -0.32 -14.87
C LEU A 383 27.50 -0.86 -16.29
N SER A 384 27.38 -2.17 -16.50
CA SER A 384 27.61 -2.84 -17.79
C SER A 384 26.37 -2.97 -18.67
N ASN A 385 25.18 -2.84 -18.06
CA ASN A 385 23.90 -2.68 -18.75
C ASN A 385 23.67 -1.20 -19.08
#